data_AF-A0A653BPE0-F1
#
_entry.id   AF-A0A653BPE0-F1
#
_cell.length_a   1.000
_cell.length_b   1.000
_cell.length_c   1.000
_cell.angle_alpha   90.00
_cell.angle_beta   90.00
_cell.angle_gamma   90.00
#
_symmetry.space_group_name_H-M   'P 1'
#
loop_
_entity.id
_entity.type
_entity.pdbx_description
1 polymer ?
#
loop_
_entity_poly.entity_id
_entity_poly.type
_entity_poly.pdbx_seq_one_letter_code
_entity_poly.pdbx_strand_id
1 'polypeptide(L)'
;MVKEQLKGFLKQAGFKESDITFVPCSGLTGQNLVKKPTDAELSGWYDGPCLIEVIDNFRAPIRPVSKPFRLSVNDIFKSRNGNFECRR
;
A
#
# COMPACT_ATOMS: atom_id res chain seq x y z
N MET A 1 -3.07 19.42 11.11
CA MET A 1 -4.47 19.24 10.68
C MET A 1 -4.74 17.89 10.00
N VAL A 2 -4.37 17.64 8.73
CA VAL A 2 -4.74 16.37 8.03
C VAL A 2 -4.18 15.12 8.72
N LYS A 3 -2.89 15.17 9.10
CA LYS A 3 -2.23 14.06 9.83
C LYS A 3 -2.93 13.72 11.14
N GLU A 4 -3.38 14.72 11.90
CA GLU A 4 -3.98 14.53 13.23
C GLU A 4 -5.40 13.95 13.13
N GLN A 5 -6.20 14.43 12.18
CA GLN A 5 -7.54 13.89 11.93
C GLN A 5 -7.48 12.42 11.48
N LEU A 6 -6.58 12.11 10.54
CA LEU A 6 -6.37 10.73 10.08
C LEU A 6 -5.83 9.84 11.18
N LYS A 7 -4.91 10.35 12.02
CA LYS A 7 -4.39 9.60 13.16
C LYS A 7 -5.51 9.23 14.15
N GLY A 8 -6.42 10.15 14.44
CA GLY A 8 -7.60 9.87 15.28
C GLY A 8 -8.50 8.79 14.69
N PHE A 9 -8.81 8.88 13.39
CA PHE A 9 -9.65 7.91 12.68
C PHE A 9 -9.02 6.52 12.63
N LEU A 10 -7.73 6.42 12.29
CA LEU A 10 -7.02 5.14 12.19
C LEU A 10 -6.88 4.46 13.55
N LYS A 11 -6.72 5.23 14.62
CA LYS A 11 -6.72 4.71 16.00
C LYS A 11 -8.08 4.14 16.39
N GLN A 12 -9.18 4.81 16.02
CA GLN A 12 -10.53 4.29 16.25
C GLN A 12 -10.82 3.01 15.45
N ALA A 13 -10.26 2.89 14.23
CA ALA A 13 -10.35 1.68 13.42
C ALA A 13 -9.50 0.51 13.94
N GLY A 14 -8.68 0.72 14.99
CA GLY A 14 -7.88 -0.33 15.63
C GLY A 14 -6.49 -0.55 15.01
N PHE A 15 -6.03 0.35 14.13
CA PHE A 15 -4.66 0.29 13.63
C PHE A 15 -3.66 0.76 14.69
N LYS A 16 -2.49 0.11 14.72
CA LYS A 16 -1.39 0.50 15.62
C LYS A 16 -0.70 1.74 15.08
N GLU A 17 -0.44 2.72 15.95
CA GLU A 17 0.26 3.95 15.57
C GLU A 17 1.68 3.68 15.05
N SER A 18 2.31 2.57 15.46
CA SER A 18 3.63 2.14 15.00
C SER A 18 3.66 1.72 13.53
N ASP A 19 2.53 1.25 13.01
CA ASP A 19 2.45 0.64 11.69
C ASP A 19 1.95 1.65 10.65
N ILE A 20 1.68 2.89 11.07
CA ILE A 20 1.16 3.97 10.23
C ILE A 20 2.28 4.97 9.94
N THR A 21 2.66 5.06 8.68
CA THR A 21 3.63 6.06 8.19
C THR A 21 2.91 7.05 7.27
N PHE A 22 3.15 8.35 7.47
CA PHE A 22 2.59 9.40 6.63
C PHE A 22 3.67 9.95 5.71
N VAL A 23 3.46 9.84 4.40
CA VAL A 23 4.37 10.33 3.36
C VAL A 23 3.64 11.36 2.51
N PRO A 24 4.12 12.61 2.40
CA PRO A 24 3.58 13.58 1.47
C PRO A 24 4.04 13.20 0.05
N CYS A 25 3.11 12.94 -0.86
CA CYS A 25 3.41 12.64 -2.25
C CYS A 25 2.46 13.36 -3.20
N SER A 26 2.93 13.68 -4.40
CA SER A 26 2.10 14.25 -5.46
C SER A 26 2.07 13.32 -6.67
N GLY A 27 0.89 12.77 -6.97
CA GLY A 27 0.69 11.87 -8.10
C GLY A 27 0.75 12.56 -9.46
N LEU A 28 0.41 13.86 -9.54
CA LEU A 28 0.41 14.61 -10.79
C LEU A 28 1.82 14.98 -11.24
N THR A 29 2.65 15.43 -10.31
CA THR A 29 4.03 15.90 -10.59
C THR A 29 5.09 14.84 -10.32
N GLY A 30 4.71 13.70 -9.75
CA GLY A 30 5.62 12.58 -9.47
C GLY A 30 6.54 12.79 -8.26
N GLN A 31 6.24 13.78 -7.41
CA GLN A 31 7.09 14.13 -6.27
C GLN A 31 7.01 13.09 -5.15
N ASN A 32 8.18 12.72 -4.62
CA ASN A 32 8.35 11.81 -3.48
C ASN A 32 7.78 10.38 -3.70
N LEU A 33 7.66 9.95 -4.96
CA LEU A 33 7.20 8.60 -5.32
C LEU A 33 8.36 7.60 -5.30
N VAL A 34 9.35 7.81 -6.17
CA VAL A 34 10.51 6.92 -6.36
C VAL A 34 11.81 7.57 -5.90
N LYS A 35 11.92 8.89 -6.07
CA LYS A 35 13.08 9.69 -5.71
C LYS A 35 12.67 10.76 -4.71
N LYS A 36 13.64 11.23 -3.92
CA LYS A 36 13.46 12.37 -3.04
C LYS A 36 12.87 13.55 -3.83
N PRO A 37 12.03 14.38 -3.18
CA PRO A 37 11.41 15.52 -3.84
C PRO A 37 12.46 16.45 -4.44
N THR A 38 12.27 16.81 -5.71
CA THR A 38 13.06 17.84 -6.38
C THR A 38 12.55 19.25 -6.05
N ASP A 39 11.33 19.34 -5.54
CA ASP A 39 10.73 20.61 -5.14
C ASP A 39 11.32 21.09 -3.81
N ALA A 40 11.81 22.33 -3.81
CA ALA A 40 12.44 22.97 -2.66
C ALA A 40 11.44 23.21 -1.52
N GLU A 41 10.16 23.42 -1.85
CA GLU A 41 9.12 23.56 -0.82
C GLU A 41 8.89 22.26 -0.05
N LEU A 42 8.93 21.10 -0.72
CA LEU A 42 8.73 19.82 -0.05
C LEU A 42 10.00 19.39 0.71
N SER A 43 11.18 19.57 0.11
CA SER A 43 12.45 19.18 0.73
C SER A 43 12.83 20.07 1.93
N GLY A 44 12.29 21.29 1.99
CA GLY A 44 12.57 22.23 3.08
C GLY A 44 12.00 21.82 4.45
N TRP A 45 10.88 21.09 4.48
CA TRP A 45 10.25 20.66 5.75
C TRP A 45 10.10 19.14 5.90
N TYR A 46 10.32 18.36 4.83
CA TYR A 46 10.21 16.90 4.85
C TYR A 46 11.51 16.23 4.39
N ASP A 47 12.21 15.58 5.33
CA ASP A 47 13.39 14.73 5.07
C ASP A 47 13.10 13.24 5.34
N GLY A 48 11.83 12.85 5.24
CA GLY A 48 11.42 11.45 5.43
C GLY A 48 11.70 10.57 4.21
N PRO A 49 11.39 9.26 4.33
CA PRO A 49 11.50 8.31 3.24
C PRO A 49 10.53 8.60 2.09
N CYS A 50 10.85 8.09 0.91
CA CYS A 50 9.98 8.11 -0.27
C CYS A 50 8.86 7.09 -0.15
N LEU A 51 7.79 7.23 -0.96
CA LEU A 51 6.66 6.30 -0.94
C LEU A 51 7.11 4.85 -1.22
N ILE A 52 7.98 4.64 -2.20
CA ILE A 52 8.48 3.29 -2.53
C ILE A 52 9.27 2.67 -1.37
N GLU A 53 10.11 3.45 -0.70
CA GLU A 53 10.92 2.99 0.42
C GLU A 53 10.04 2.58 1.60
N VAL A 54 8.95 3.30 1.85
CA VAL A 54 7.98 2.91 2.89
C VAL A 54 7.26 1.62 2.52
N ILE A 55 6.91 1.45 1.23
CA ILE A 55 6.26 0.22 0.74
C ILE A 55 7.20 -0.98 0.90
N ASP A 56 8.45 -0.84 0.49
CA ASP A 56 9.46 -1.90 0.56
C ASP A 56 9.81 -2.27 2.00
N ASN A 57 9.67 -1.34 2.94
CA ASN A 57 9.88 -1.58 4.37
C ASN A 57 8.69 -2.29 5.06
N PHE A 58 7.56 -2.49 4.38
CA PHE A 58 6.46 -3.24 4.98
C PHE A 58 6.83 -4.71 5.18
N ARG A 59 6.51 -5.23 6.37
CA ARG A 59 6.75 -6.64 6.69
C ARG A 59 5.77 -7.51 5.91
N ALA A 60 6.30 -8.33 5.02
CA ALA A 60 5.49 -9.33 4.32
C ALA A 60 4.91 -10.35 5.32
N PRO A 61 3.60 -10.64 5.27
CA PRO A 61 3.00 -11.65 6.14
C PRO A 61 3.50 -13.05 5.79
N ILE A 62 3.56 -13.92 6.81
CA ILE A 62 4.01 -15.31 6.63
C ILE A 62 3.00 -16.04 5.75
N ARG A 63 3.48 -16.61 4.64
CA ARG A 63 2.66 -17.43 3.75
C ARG A 63 2.32 -18.76 4.42
N PRO A 64 1.03 -19.10 4.62
CA PRO A 64 0.64 -20.31 5.33
C PRO A 64 0.68 -21.54 4.40
N VAL A 65 1.89 -22.02 4.08
CA VAL A 65 2.11 -23.18 3.19
C VAL A 65 1.75 -24.53 3.83
N SER A 66 1.73 -24.60 5.15
CA SER A 66 1.40 -25.81 5.91
C SER A 66 -0.12 -26.02 6.09
N LYS A 67 -0.93 -24.99 5.80
CA LYS A 67 -2.39 -25.07 5.93
C LYS A 67 -3.01 -25.73 4.68
N PRO A 68 -4.21 -26.33 4.78
CA PRO A 68 -4.89 -26.87 3.62
C PRO A 68 -5.14 -25.78 2.57
N PHE A 69 -5.00 -26.16 1.31
CA PHE A 69 -5.20 -25.28 0.16
C PHE A 69 -6.63 -24.73 0.16
N ARG A 70 -6.74 -23.41 0.03
CA ARG A 70 -8.01 -22.70 -0.15
C ARG A 70 -7.82 -21.70 -1.29
N LEU A 71 -8.72 -21.74 -2.26
CA LEU A 71 -8.75 -20.81 -3.39
C LEU A 71 -10.16 -20.23 -3.50
N SER A 72 -10.27 -18.92 -3.36
CA SER A 72 -11.52 -18.20 -3.61
C SER A 72 -11.61 -17.85 -5.09
N VAL A 73 -12.71 -18.24 -5.74
CA VAL A 73 -12.98 -17.91 -7.14
C VAL A 73 -13.67 -16.54 -7.19
N ASN A 74 -12.97 -15.53 -7.73
CA ASN A 74 -13.54 -14.19 -7.89
C ASN A 74 -14.30 -14.03 -9.20
N ASP A 75 -13.72 -14.52 -10.31
CA ASP A 75 -14.30 -14.37 -11.64
C ASP A 75 -14.33 -15.72 -12.37
N ILE A 76 -15.45 -15.97 -13.05
CA ILE A 76 -15.65 -17.12 -13.91
C ILE A 76 -15.84 -16.62 -15.34
N PHE A 77 -14.94 -17.02 -16.23
CA PHE A 77 -15.09 -16.74 -17.65
C PHE A 77 -15.14 -18.05 -18.44
N LYS A 78 -15.94 -18.04 -19.52
CA LYS A 78 -16.03 -19.17 -20.44
C LYS A 78 -14.87 -19.09 -21.42
N SER A 79 -13.98 -20.06 -21.37
CA SER A 79 -12.90 -20.19 -22.34
C SER A 79 -13.46 -20.62 -23.69
N ARG A 80 -12.78 -20.25 -24.79
CA ARG A 80 -13.17 -20.59 -26.18
C ARG A 80 -13.32 -22.11 -26.39
N ASN A 81 -12.68 -22.91 -25.55
CA ASN A 81 -12.67 -24.35 -25.61
C ASN A 81 -13.80 -25.00 -24.79
N GLY A 82 -14.79 -24.22 -24.33
CA GLY A 82 -15.98 -24.73 -23.62
C GLY A 82 -15.81 -24.96 -22.11
N ASN A 83 -14.57 -24.89 -21.60
CA ASN A 83 -14.27 -25.02 -20.17
C ASN A 83 -14.35 -23.67 -19.46
N PHE A 84 -14.83 -23.69 -18.21
CA PHE A 84 -14.74 -22.54 -17.32
C PHE A 84 -13.31 -22.43 -16.79
N GLU A 85 -12.73 -21.25 -16.91
CA GLU A 85 -11.39 -20.97 -16.41
C GLU A 85 -11.51 -19.94 -15.28
N CYS A 86 -10.78 -20.18 -14.20
CA CYS A 86 -10.64 -19.26 -13.07
C CYS A 86 -9.29 -18.56 -13.21
N ARG A 87 -9.26 -17.22 -13.25
CA ARG A 87 -7.97 -16.49 -13.20
C ARG A 87 -7.45 -16.52 -11.76
N ARG A 88 -6.13 -16.74 -11.60
CA ARG A 88 -5.42 -16.61 -10.33
C ARG A 88 -5.16 -15.16 -10.00
#